data_AF-A0A819ZTJ3-F1
#
_entry.id   AF-A0A819ZTJ3-F1
#
_cell.length_a   1.000
_cell.length_b   1.000
_cell.length_c   1.000
_cell.angle_alpha   90.00
_cell.angle_beta   90.00
_cell.angle_gamma   90.00
#
_symmetry.space_group_name_H-M   'P 1'
#
loop_
_entity.id
_entity.type
_entity.pdbx_description
1 polymer ?
#
loop_
_entity_poly.entity_id
_entity_poly.type
_entity_poly.pdbx_seq_one_letter_code
_entity_poly.pdbx_strand_id
1 'polypeptide(L)'
;IIEQLFTLNAIQICIVSHSMLYTLNIYSYFVIIMDTQYYHEEKHIYDDYSINDILQMIGRTNNSSKVLLMCLLSKKNFYKQFLYESIPIESHLDLYLHDHFNAEVITKTIENKQDAIDYLTWTLFYRRLTLNPNYYNLQNSSHQHLSDHLSELVENTLNNLEQSKCITITNEVDLAPLNLGMIAAYYYINYRTIELFNKSLTSKLKFNTLLDIISNAAEYEHIPIRENEENILQQISTYLPNKLTNVKFSDPHVKTNILLQAHLSRIELSTELQKDLNQVLIKAIRLLQACVDVLSSNGWLSSALTAMELTQMITQAMWNKDSYLKQLPYFTKDIIQRCIEKKIETIDNLIEMQENERIELLQLNTSQLSDVAHFCNRYPNIDVSYEILNNDNVISNSTVNIKVKLERVNERSESVIAPLFPQKREEGWWLVVGDSTINTLLSIKRLTIQERNEIVLDFMAPSDGKHDYILYLMSDCYMGCDHEYKFSINIQNPINMT
;
A
#
# COMPACT_ATOMS: atom_id res chain seq x y z
N ILE A 1 0.42 -31.40 3.71
CA ILE A 1 1.13 -32.70 3.81
C ILE A 1 1.43 -33.05 5.27
N ILE A 2 2.29 -32.31 6.00
CA ILE A 2 2.66 -32.66 7.39
C ILE A 2 1.43 -32.78 8.30
N GLU A 3 0.51 -31.80 8.24
CA GLU A 3 -0.73 -31.85 9.02
C GLU A 3 -1.54 -33.13 8.76
N GLN A 4 -1.68 -33.53 7.48
CA GLN A 4 -2.40 -34.75 7.10
C GLN A 4 -1.73 -36.01 7.65
N LEU A 5 -0.40 -36.09 7.57
CA LEU A 5 0.35 -37.23 8.13
C LEU A 5 0.15 -37.34 9.64
N PHE A 6 0.10 -36.21 10.34
CA PHE A 6 -0.16 -36.17 11.77
C PHE A 6 -1.59 -36.59 12.11
N THR A 7 -2.60 -36.05 11.41
CA THR A 7 -4.01 -36.41 11.62
C THR A 7 -4.29 -37.88 11.31
N LEU A 8 -3.59 -38.46 10.32
CA LEU A 8 -3.67 -39.89 9.98
C LEU A 8 -2.85 -40.79 10.94
N ASN A 9 -2.22 -40.23 11.97
CA ASN A 9 -1.33 -40.91 12.91
C ASN A 9 -0.13 -41.63 12.24
N ALA A 10 0.26 -41.20 11.03
CA ALA A 10 1.46 -41.69 10.37
C ALA A 10 2.74 -41.14 11.04
N ILE A 11 2.65 -39.95 11.62
CA ILE A 11 3.66 -39.37 12.51
C ILE A 11 3.04 -39.03 13.86
N GLN A 12 3.74 -39.35 14.95
CA GLN A 12 3.21 -39.20 16.31
C GLN A 12 3.59 -37.86 16.96
N ILE A 13 4.66 -37.23 16.51
CA ILE A 13 5.18 -35.97 17.06
C ILE A 13 5.31 -34.96 15.92
N CYS A 14 4.78 -33.76 16.13
CA CYS A 14 4.93 -32.63 15.23
C CYS A 14 5.45 -31.44 16.04
N ILE A 15 6.59 -30.87 15.62
CA ILE A 15 7.17 -29.68 16.22
C ILE A 15 6.75 -28.49 15.34
N VAL A 16 6.16 -27.48 15.96
CA VAL A 16 5.58 -26.32 15.27
C VAL A 16 6.13 -25.04 15.89
N SER A 17 6.50 -24.07 15.05
CA SER A 17 6.90 -22.72 15.49
C SER A 17 5.71 -21.93 16.03
N HIS A 18 5.93 -21.06 17.03
CA HIS A 18 4.91 -20.13 17.56
C HIS A 18 4.24 -19.31 16.44
N SER A 19 4.99 -18.92 15.40
CA SER A 19 4.48 -18.13 14.28
C SER A 19 3.37 -18.81 13.45
N MET A 20 3.18 -20.12 13.57
CA MET A 20 2.16 -20.89 12.85
C MET A 20 0.89 -21.15 13.68
N LEU A 21 0.83 -20.64 14.91
CA LEU A 21 -0.18 -20.97 15.89
C LEU A 21 -1.62 -20.82 15.39
N TYR A 22 -1.92 -19.73 14.68
CA TYR A 22 -3.27 -19.43 14.20
C TYR A 22 -3.61 -20.12 12.87
N THR A 23 -2.60 -20.56 12.12
CA THR A 23 -2.79 -21.24 10.83
C THR A 23 -2.87 -22.76 10.95
N LEU A 24 -2.49 -23.30 12.10
CA LEU A 24 -2.40 -24.73 12.35
C LEU A 24 -3.78 -25.38 12.48
N ASN A 25 -4.00 -26.49 11.77
CA ASN A 25 -5.27 -27.23 11.79
C ASN A 25 -5.16 -28.63 12.42
N ILE A 26 -4.11 -28.90 13.17
CA ILE A 26 -3.93 -30.17 13.89
C ILE A 26 -4.31 -30.05 15.38
N TYR A 27 -4.79 -31.16 15.92
CA TYR A 27 -5.10 -31.33 17.35
C TYR A 27 -4.36 -32.56 17.88
N SER A 28 -3.91 -32.49 19.14
CA SER A 28 -3.15 -33.57 19.76
C SER A 28 -3.70 -33.98 21.13
N TYR A 29 -3.36 -35.19 21.54
CA TYR A 29 -3.63 -35.66 22.91
C TYR A 29 -2.71 -34.97 23.94
N PHE A 30 -1.49 -34.63 23.52
CA PHE A 30 -0.49 -34.00 24.38
C PHE A 30 0.16 -32.81 23.67
N VAL A 31 0.03 -31.63 24.27
CA VAL A 31 0.71 -30.42 23.81
C VAL A 31 1.82 -30.07 24.79
N ILE A 32 3.02 -29.85 24.27
CA ILE A 32 4.16 -29.35 25.03
C ILE A 32 4.43 -27.93 24.53
N ILE A 33 4.31 -26.96 25.44
CA ILE A 33 4.72 -25.57 25.19
C ILE A 33 6.12 -25.45 25.77
N MET A 34 7.11 -25.38 24.88
CA MET A 34 8.52 -25.35 25.23
C MET A 34 9.02 -23.91 25.29
N ASP A 35 9.15 -23.42 26.52
CA ASP A 35 9.38 -22.01 26.85
C ASP A 35 8.20 -21.10 26.47
N THR A 36 8.14 -19.91 27.08
CA THR A 36 7.03 -18.96 26.90
C THR A 36 7.50 -17.56 26.54
N GLN A 37 8.71 -17.46 26.02
CA GLN A 37 9.32 -16.21 25.61
C GLN A 37 9.83 -16.35 24.19
N TYR A 38 9.85 -15.24 23.49
CA TYR A 38 10.57 -15.10 22.24
C TYR A 38 11.50 -13.91 22.33
N TYR A 39 12.58 -13.97 21.58
CA TYR A 39 13.52 -12.89 21.53
C TYR A 39 12.97 -11.78 20.62
N HIS A 40 12.70 -10.62 21.20
CA HIS A 40 12.34 -9.40 20.49
C HIS A 40 13.61 -8.65 20.11
N GLU A 41 13.92 -8.76 18.84
CA GLU A 41 15.24 -8.47 18.30
C GLU A 41 15.58 -6.98 18.29
N GLU A 42 14.62 -6.13 17.87
CA GLU A 42 14.79 -4.67 17.82
C GLU A 42 15.11 -4.05 19.19
N LYS A 43 14.61 -4.67 20.25
CA LYS A 43 14.79 -4.20 21.63
C LYS A 43 15.91 -4.95 22.34
N HIS A 44 16.45 -6.01 21.74
CA HIS A 44 17.38 -6.95 22.35
C HIS A 44 16.89 -7.50 23.70
N ILE A 45 15.59 -7.81 23.81
CA ILE A 45 14.97 -8.36 25.04
C ILE A 45 14.16 -9.61 24.73
N TYR A 46 13.94 -10.45 25.74
CA TYR A 46 12.96 -11.52 25.65
C TYR A 46 11.58 -10.99 26.07
N ASP A 47 10.64 -11.03 25.14
CA ASP A 47 9.24 -10.72 25.39
C ASP A 47 8.46 -12.01 25.63
N ASP A 48 7.49 -11.96 26.55
CA ASP A 48 6.63 -13.10 26.83
C ASP A 48 5.62 -13.30 25.69
N TYR A 49 5.26 -14.56 25.42
CA TYR A 49 4.09 -14.82 24.59
C TYR A 49 2.84 -14.22 25.20
N SER A 50 1.96 -13.72 24.35
CA SER A 50 0.65 -13.24 24.80
C SER A 50 -0.10 -14.39 25.47
N ILE A 51 -0.90 -14.08 26.49
CA ILE A 51 -1.71 -15.11 27.16
C ILE A 51 -2.69 -15.77 26.18
N ASN A 52 -3.16 -15.02 25.18
CA ASN A 52 -4.01 -15.53 24.11
C ASN A 52 -3.28 -16.58 23.26
N ASP A 53 -2.00 -16.37 22.95
CA ASP A 53 -1.22 -17.37 22.23
C ASP A 53 -1.06 -18.65 23.05
N ILE A 54 -0.77 -18.52 24.35
CA ILE A 54 -0.66 -19.66 25.26
C ILE A 54 -1.99 -20.43 25.33
N LEU A 55 -3.12 -19.72 25.47
CA LEU A 55 -4.44 -20.34 25.46
C LEU A 55 -4.75 -21.02 24.12
N GLN A 56 -4.37 -20.41 23.01
CA GLN A 56 -4.57 -20.99 21.68
C GLN A 56 -3.73 -22.25 21.50
N MET A 57 -2.51 -22.30 22.04
CA MET A 57 -1.68 -23.52 22.06
C MET A 57 -2.33 -24.61 22.91
N ILE A 58 -2.84 -24.27 24.09
CA ILE A 58 -3.59 -25.19 24.95
C ILE A 58 -4.85 -25.71 24.24
N GLY A 59 -5.54 -24.83 23.51
CA GLY A 59 -6.73 -25.13 22.71
C GLY A 59 -6.49 -26.09 21.54
N ARG A 60 -5.23 -26.45 21.22
CA ARG A 60 -4.90 -27.51 20.25
C ARG A 60 -5.03 -28.92 20.82
N THR A 61 -5.66 -29.04 21.99
CA THR A 61 -5.95 -30.32 22.63
C THR A 61 -7.40 -30.78 22.41
N ASN A 62 -7.61 -32.11 22.40
CA ASN A 62 -8.95 -32.72 22.41
C ASN A 62 -9.52 -32.86 23.83
N ASN A 63 -10.80 -33.23 23.95
CA ASN A 63 -11.42 -33.51 25.25
C ASN A 63 -10.64 -34.65 25.98
N SER A 64 -10.28 -34.42 27.25
CA SER A 64 -9.48 -35.32 28.11
C SER A 64 -7.98 -35.42 27.78
N SER A 65 -7.42 -34.42 27.12
CA SER A 65 -5.99 -34.30 26.82
C SER A 65 -5.16 -33.72 27.98
N LYS A 66 -3.83 -33.71 27.81
CA LYS A 66 -2.87 -33.13 28.77
C LYS A 66 -2.04 -32.03 28.11
N VAL A 67 -1.65 -31.03 28.89
CA VAL A 67 -0.71 -29.99 28.47
C VAL A 67 0.45 -29.91 29.44
N LEU A 68 1.67 -29.80 28.91
CA LEU A 68 2.87 -29.46 29.66
C LEU A 68 3.36 -28.08 29.22
N LEU A 69 3.26 -27.09 30.10
CA LEU A 69 3.80 -25.76 29.89
C LEU A 69 5.13 -25.63 30.63
N MET A 70 6.21 -25.49 29.86
CA MET A 70 7.55 -25.22 30.36
C MET A 70 7.79 -23.72 30.28
N CYS A 71 8.07 -23.07 31.40
CA CYS A 71 8.33 -21.62 31.46
C CYS A 71 9.39 -21.32 32.52
N LEU A 72 9.92 -20.10 32.50
CA LEU A 72 10.75 -19.57 33.57
C LEU A 72 10.03 -19.64 34.92
N LEU A 73 10.77 -19.97 35.98
CA LEU A 73 10.21 -20.12 37.33
C LEU A 73 9.46 -18.85 37.82
N SER A 74 9.94 -17.67 37.42
CA SER A 74 9.32 -16.37 37.73
C SER A 74 7.93 -16.21 37.13
N LYS A 75 7.62 -16.89 36.01
CA LYS A 75 6.34 -16.81 35.29
C LYS A 75 5.36 -17.92 35.68
N LYS A 76 5.81 -18.91 36.46
CA LYS A 76 4.97 -20.06 36.87
C LYS A 76 3.67 -19.65 37.55
N ASN A 77 3.73 -18.70 38.49
CA ASN A 77 2.53 -18.27 39.22
C ASN A 77 1.59 -17.43 38.35
N PHE A 78 2.15 -16.60 37.45
CA PHE A 78 1.39 -15.86 36.46
C PHE A 78 0.54 -16.79 35.60
N TYR A 79 1.16 -17.80 34.97
CA TYR A 79 0.41 -18.75 34.13
C TYR A 79 -0.58 -19.59 34.94
N LYS A 80 -0.22 -20.01 36.16
CA LYS A 80 -1.20 -20.71 37.02
C LYS A 80 -2.45 -19.87 37.24
N GLN A 81 -2.31 -18.60 37.56
CA GLN A 81 -3.47 -17.74 37.79
C GLN A 81 -4.34 -17.62 36.54
N PHE A 82 -3.77 -17.20 35.41
CA PHE A 82 -4.53 -16.92 34.18
C PHE A 82 -5.01 -18.16 33.41
N LEU A 83 -4.49 -19.36 33.70
CA LEU A 83 -5.00 -20.60 33.13
C LEU A 83 -6.17 -21.19 33.91
N TYR A 84 -6.28 -20.89 35.21
CA TYR A 84 -7.39 -21.38 36.04
C TYR A 84 -8.47 -20.33 36.27
N GLU A 85 -8.15 -19.05 36.15
CA GLU A 85 -9.07 -17.92 36.27
C GLU A 85 -9.35 -17.29 34.89
N SER A 86 -10.47 -16.59 34.76
CA SER A 86 -10.80 -15.83 33.55
C SER A 86 -9.86 -14.63 33.36
N ILE A 87 -9.46 -14.36 32.12
CA ILE A 87 -8.54 -13.28 31.79
C ILE A 87 -9.27 -11.92 31.81
N PRO A 88 -8.73 -10.89 32.50
CA PRO A 88 -9.22 -9.53 32.36
C PRO A 88 -8.81 -8.96 31.00
N ILE A 89 -9.78 -8.41 30.27
CA ILE A 89 -9.56 -7.77 28.96
C ILE A 89 -9.68 -6.26 29.13
N GLU A 90 -8.66 -5.53 28.67
CA GLU A 90 -8.60 -4.07 28.63
C GLU A 90 -8.55 -3.56 27.20
N SER A 91 -8.97 -2.31 26.99
CA SER A 91 -8.85 -1.64 25.69
C SER A 91 -7.49 -0.94 25.57
N HIS A 92 -7.00 -0.80 24.34
CA HIS A 92 -5.86 0.07 24.00
C HIS A 92 -6.27 1.14 22.97
N LEU A 93 -7.59 1.36 22.81
CA LEU A 93 -8.11 2.25 21.78
C LEU A 93 -7.59 3.69 21.93
N ASP A 94 -7.36 4.14 23.17
CA ASP A 94 -6.77 5.42 23.54
C ASP A 94 -5.42 5.71 22.86
N LEU A 95 -4.65 4.66 22.55
CA LEU A 95 -3.35 4.78 21.87
C LEU A 95 -3.48 4.89 20.34
N TYR A 96 -4.64 4.55 19.76
CA TYR A 96 -4.85 4.42 18.31
C TYR A 96 -6.04 5.26 17.79
N LEU A 97 -6.47 6.29 18.55
CA LEU A 97 -7.67 7.06 18.22
C LEU A 97 -7.59 7.88 16.92
N HIS A 98 -6.41 8.38 16.55
CA HIS A 98 -6.25 9.34 15.45
C HIS A 98 -6.84 8.85 14.13
N ASP A 99 -6.52 7.64 13.70
CA ASP A 99 -6.99 7.09 12.42
C ASP A 99 -8.51 6.85 12.43
N HIS A 100 -9.06 6.41 13.57
CA HIS A 100 -10.51 6.22 13.74
C HIS A 100 -11.26 7.55 13.71
N PHE A 101 -10.81 8.55 14.50
CA PHE A 101 -11.44 9.86 14.52
C PHE A 101 -11.39 10.53 13.15
N ASN A 102 -10.26 10.45 12.44
CA ASN A 102 -10.15 10.96 11.09
C ASN A 102 -11.21 10.31 10.16
N ALA A 103 -11.33 8.97 10.17
CA ALA A 103 -12.30 8.25 9.36
C ALA A 103 -13.76 8.61 9.71
N GLU A 104 -14.08 8.76 10.99
CA GLU A 104 -15.42 9.12 11.46
C GLU A 104 -15.79 10.58 11.19
N VAL A 105 -14.81 11.50 11.16
CA VAL A 105 -15.04 12.88 10.69
C VAL A 105 -15.33 12.91 9.19
N ILE A 106 -14.65 12.08 8.40
CA ILE A 106 -14.85 12.02 6.93
C ILE A 106 -16.20 11.42 6.55
N THR A 107 -16.64 10.40 7.29
CA THR A 107 -17.98 9.81 7.12
C THR A 107 -19.09 10.65 7.74
N LYS A 108 -18.73 11.75 8.43
CA LYS A 108 -19.64 12.66 9.14
C LYS A 108 -20.40 12.01 10.29
N THR A 109 -19.84 10.96 10.89
CA THR A 109 -20.31 10.44 12.18
C THR A 109 -19.92 11.39 13.31
N ILE A 110 -18.75 12.02 13.20
CA ILE A 110 -18.25 13.02 14.14
C ILE A 110 -18.21 14.37 13.41
N GLU A 111 -19.17 15.26 13.69
CA GLU A 111 -19.22 16.61 13.08
C GLU A 111 -18.71 17.69 14.04
N ASN A 112 -18.62 17.40 15.34
CA ASN A 112 -18.14 18.34 16.35
C ASN A 112 -17.45 17.60 17.52
N LYS A 113 -16.82 18.35 18.44
CA LYS A 113 -16.13 17.78 19.62
C LYS A 113 -17.05 16.97 20.55
N GLN A 114 -18.33 17.32 20.67
CA GLN A 114 -19.27 16.57 21.50
C GLN A 114 -19.58 15.21 20.88
N ASP A 115 -19.76 15.14 19.55
CA ASP A 115 -19.96 13.88 18.84
C ASP A 115 -18.77 12.92 19.05
N ALA A 116 -17.54 13.45 19.13
CA ALA A 116 -16.36 12.64 19.40
C ALA A 116 -16.37 12.02 20.80
N ILE A 117 -16.82 12.77 21.81
CA ILE A 117 -17.02 12.25 23.17
C ILE A 117 -18.13 11.19 23.15
N ASP A 118 -19.25 11.50 22.49
CA ASP A 118 -20.38 10.58 22.37
C ASP A 118 -19.95 9.28 21.69
N TYR A 119 -19.17 9.35 20.60
CA TYR A 119 -18.57 8.22 19.92
C TYR A 119 -17.75 7.33 20.87
N LEU A 120 -16.89 7.93 21.71
CA LEU A 120 -16.12 7.16 22.70
C LEU A 120 -17.02 6.41 23.67
N THR A 121 -18.21 6.91 24.02
CA THR A 121 -19.11 6.23 24.96
C THR A 121 -19.62 4.86 24.45
N TRP A 122 -19.58 4.63 23.13
CA TRP A 122 -19.95 3.35 22.51
C TRP A 122 -18.86 2.27 22.61
N THR A 123 -17.66 2.64 23.03
CA THR A 123 -16.48 1.78 22.95
C THR A 123 -16.30 0.89 24.19
N LEU A 124 -15.57 -0.23 24.02
CA LEU A 124 -15.09 -1.02 25.16
C LEU A 124 -14.20 -0.18 26.09
N PHE A 125 -13.41 0.74 25.53
CA PHE A 125 -12.56 1.65 26.28
C PHE A 125 -13.36 2.42 27.33
N TYR A 126 -14.44 3.09 26.94
CA TYR A 126 -15.28 3.84 27.90
C TYR A 126 -15.85 2.96 29.01
N ARG A 127 -16.30 1.74 28.67
CA ARG A 127 -16.78 0.78 29.68
C ARG A 127 -15.67 0.42 30.68
N ARG A 128 -14.46 0.14 30.20
CA ARG A 128 -13.32 -0.24 31.03
C ARG A 128 -12.75 0.93 31.84
N LEU A 129 -12.84 2.15 31.32
CA LEU A 129 -12.39 3.37 31.98
C LEU A 129 -12.98 3.52 33.39
N THR A 130 -14.26 3.19 33.54
CA THR A 130 -14.96 3.23 34.85
C THR A 130 -14.61 2.09 35.79
N LEU A 131 -14.21 0.93 35.25
CA LEU A 131 -13.97 -0.30 36.01
C LEU A 131 -12.52 -0.43 36.46
N ASN A 132 -11.57 0.06 35.68
CA ASN A 132 -10.14 0.04 35.97
C ASN A 132 -9.45 1.35 35.56
N PRO A 133 -9.80 2.48 36.19
CA PRO A 133 -9.32 3.82 35.80
C PRO A 133 -7.79 3.92 35.86
N ASN A 134 -7.15 3.28 36.84
CA ASN A 134 -5.70 3.32 37.03
C ASN A 134 -4.93 2.76 35.81
N TYR A 135 -5.51 1.80 35.08
CA TYR A 135 -4.89 1.25 33.88
C TYR A 135 -4.77 2.30 32.77
N TYR A 136 -5.73 3.20 32.68
CA TYR A 136 -5.80 4.30 31.72
C TYR A 136 -5.20 5.59 32.29
N ASN A 137 -4.39 5.50 33.34
CA ASN A 137 -3.78 6.64 34.05
C ASN A 137 -4.77 7.62 34.70
N LEU A 138 -6.01 7.20 35.00
CA LEU A 138 -6.92 7.98 35.84
C LEU A 138 -6.79 7.59 37.31
N GLN A 139 -6.67 8.58 38.18
CA GLN A 139 -6.57 8.37 39.63
C GLN A 139 -7.92 8.18 40.31
N ASN A 140 -9.02 8.64 39.70
CA ASN A 140 -10.34 8.66 40.34
C ASN A 140 -11.44 8.43 39.30
N SER A 141 -12.48 7.69 39.68
CA SER A 141 -13.58 7.25 38.81
C SER A 141 -14.84 8.12 38.92
N SER A 142 -14.75 9.31 39.52
CA SER A 142 -15.88 10.25 39.54
C SER A 142 -16.29 10.65 38.12
N HIS A 143 -17.57 10.93 37.90
CA HIS A 143 -18.07 11.39 36.60
C HIS A 143 -17.33 12.62 36.06
N GLN A 144 -16.91 13.54 36.93
CA GLN A 144 -16.15 14.73 36.54
C GLN A 144 -14.77 14.34 35.97
N HIS A 145 -13.97 13.57 36.72
CA HIS A 145 -12.66 13.11 36.24
C HIS A 145 -12.71 12.28 34.95
N LEU A 146 -13.75 11.44 34.79
CA LEU A 146 -13.96 10.68 33.54
C LEU A 146 -14.24 11.62 32.36
N SER A 147 -15.12 12.61 32.57
CA SER A 147 -15.43 13.61 31.55
C SER A 147 -14.21 14.44 31.19
N ASP A 148 -13.45 14.90 32.19
CA ASP A 148 -12.24 15.71 31.97
C ASP A 148 -11.20 14.92 31.17
N HIS A 149 -10.99 13.64 31.49
CA HIS A 149 -10.06 12.79 30.77
C HIS A 149 -10.48 12.54 29.32
N LEU A 150 -11.76 12.26 29.07
CA LEU A 150 -12.27 12.07 27.70
C LEU A 150 -12.15 13.36 26.90
N SER A 151 -12.49 14.50 27.49
CA SER A 151 -12.33 15.81 26.86
C SER A 151 -10.86 16.08 26.50
N GLU A 152 -9.93 15.83 27.42
CA GLU A 152 -8.49 15.99 27.16
C GLU A 152 -8.00 15.05 26.04
N LEU A 153 -8.45 13.79 26.05
CA LEU A 153 -8.11 12.81 25.03
C LEU A 153 -8.62 13.23 23.65
N VAL A 154 -9.90 13.62 23.55
CA VAL A 154 -10.50 14.12 22.31
C VAL A 154 -9.77 15.38 21.81
N GLU A 155 -9.52 16.34 22.70
CA GLU A 155 -8.85 17.59 22.37
C GLU A 155 -7.44 17.33 21.81
N ASN A 156 -6.65 16.49 22.48
CA ASN A 156 -5.31 16.14 22.04
C ASN A 156 -5.31 15.40 20.70
N THR A 157 -6.24 14.45 20.50
CA THR A 157 -6.34 13.70 19.25
C THR A 157 -6.73 14.61 18.09
N LEU A 158 -7.75 15.45 18.25
CA LEU A 158 -8.22 16.36 17.21
C LEU A 158 -7.19 17.43 16.88
N ASN A 159 -6.51 17.99 17.88
CA ASN A 159 -5.44 18.98 17.66
C ASN A 159 -4.26 18.38 16.88
N ASN A 160 -3.89 17.12 17.16
CA ASN A 160 -2.87 16.43 16.37
C ASN A 160 -3.34 16.22 14.91
N LEU A 161 -4.58 15.82 14.69
CA LEU A 161 -5.14 15.64 13.33
C LEU A 161 -5.22 16.97 12.56
N GLU A 162 -5.54 18.06 13.23
CA GLU A 162 -5.54 19.40 12.65
C GLU A 162 -4.11 19.86 12.29
N GLN A 163 -3.14 19.63 13.17
CA GLN A 163 -1.72 19.91 12.89
C GLN A 163 -1.19 19.13 11.68
N SER A 164 -1.61 17.87 11.53
CA SER A 164 -1.32 17.05 10.35
C SER A 164 -2.15 17.43 9.11
N LYS A 165 -3.00 18.46 9.20
CA LYS A 165 -3.91 18.96 8.13
C LYS A 165 -4.86 17.89 7.60
N CYS A 166 -5.25 16.93 8.45
CA CYS A 166 -6.23 15.90 8.10
C CYS A 166 -7.67 16.40 8.28
N ILE A 167 -7.89 17.24 9.29
CA ILE A 167 -9.16 17.90 9.59
C ILE A 167 -8.93 19.40 9.82
N THR A 168 -10.01 20.17 9.88
CA THR A 168 -10.01 21.56 10.35
C THR A 168 -11.04 21.73 11.46
N ILE A 169 -10.68 22.52 12.47
CA ILE A 169 -11.58 22.87 13.59
C ILE A 169 -12.06 24.31 13.37
N THR A 170 -13.37 24.48 13.16
CA THR A 170 -14.02 25.79 12.98
C THR A 170 -14.83 26.13 14.22
N ASN A 171 -14.89 27.43 14.57
CA ASN A 171 -15.58 27.92 15.78
C ASN A 171 -15.12 27.23 17.09
N GLU A 172 -13.90 26.69 17.13
CA GLU A 172 -13.34 25.89 18.24
C GLU A 172 -14.08 24.58 18.56
N VAL A 173 -15.14 24.23 17.79
CA VAL A 173 -16.06 23.13 18.11
C VAL A 173 -16.37 22.24 16.90
N ASP A 174 -16.64 22.83 15.75
CA ASP A 174 -17.12 22.12 14.55
C ASP A 174 -15.93 21.54 13.77
N LEU A 175 -16.07 20.33 13.26
CA LEU A 175 -15.02 19.57 12.57
C LEU A 175 -15.39 19.38 11.11
N ALA A 176 -14.42 19.59 10.23
CA ALA A 176 -14.58 19.28 8.81
C ALA A 176 -13.37 18.50 8.27
N PRO A 177 -13.59 17.54 7.35
CA PRO A 177 -12.50 16.80 6.74
C PRO A 177 -11.72 17.66 5.75
N LEU A 178 -10.41 17.45 5.67
CA LEU A 178 -9.53 18.03 4.64
C LEU A 178 -9.04 16.95 3.68
N ASN A 179 -8.47 17.36 2.55
CA ASN A 179 -8.00 16.46 1.49
C ASN A 179 -7.07 15.36 1.99
N LEU A 180 -6.12 15.69 2.88
CA LEU A 180 -5.19 14.68 3.43
C LEU A 180 -5.91 13.65 4.31
N GLY A 181 -6.88 14.08 5.11
CA GLY A 181 -7.68 13.18 5.93
C GLY A 181 -8.49 12.23 5.04
N MET A 182 -9.13 12.76 3.99
CA MET A 182 -9.87 11.97 3.00
C MET A 182 -9.00 10.90 2.35
N ILE A 183 -7.77 11.25 1.94
CA ILE A 183 -6.80 10.30 1.36
C ILE A 183 -6.42 9.23 2.40
N ALA A 184 -6.12 9.63 3.64
CA ALA A 184 -5.74 8.70 4.72
C ALA A 184 -6.83 7.64 4.97
N ALA A 185 -8.09 8.07 5.11
CA ALA A 185 -9.19 7.15 5.38
C ALA A 185 -9.55 6.30 4.15
N TYR A 186 -9.53 6.87 2.94
CA TYR A 186 -9.86 6.14 1.71
C TYR A 186 -8.90 4.96 1.47
N TYR A 187 -7.59 5.15 1.68
CA TYR A 187 -6.60 4.10 1.48
C TYR A 187 -6.26 3.29 2.74
N TYR A 188 -6.89 3.61 3.87
CA TYR A 188 -6.61 2.99 5.17
C TYR A 188 -5.12 3.09 5.54
N ILE A 189 -4.61 4.32 5.52
CA ILE A 189 -3.22 4.70 5.80
C ILE A 189 -3.18 5.50 7.09
N ASN A 190 -2.13 5.29 7.89
CA ASN A 190 -1.94 5.99 9.13
C ASN A 190 -1.75 7.50 8.89
N TYR A 191 -2.38 8.35 9.72
CA TYR A 191 -2.31 9.80 9.56
C TYR A 191 -0.87 10.34 9.57
N ARG A 192 0.06 9.71 10.32
CA ARG A 192 1.48 10.09 10.36
C ARG A 192 2.18 9.86 9.03
N THR A 193 1.82 8.79 8.32
CA THR A 193 2.33 8.51 6.97
C THR A 193 1.87 9.58 5.98
N ILE A 194 0.60 10.00 6.05
CA ILE A 194 0.09 11.09 5.20
C ILE A 194 0.73 12.43 5.56
N GLU A 195 0.97 12.69 6.84
CA GLU A 195 1.71 13.87 7.28
C GLU A 195 3.14 13.88 6.72
N LEU A 196 3.84 12.73 6.77
CA LEU A 196 5.15 12.55 6.15
C LEU A 196 5.08 12.84 4.65
N PHE A 197 4.09 12.28 3.94
CA PHE A 197 3.93 12.51 2.50
C PHE A 197 3.73 13.98 2.18
N ASN A 198 2.88 14.68 2.93
CA ASN A 198 2.65 16.11 2.74
C ASN A 198 3.90 16.96 2.99
N LYS A 199 4.79 16.54 3.91
CA LYS A 199 6.05 17.23 4.22
C LYS A 199 7.18 16.90 3.24
N SER A 200 7.22 15.68 2.71
CA SER A 200 8.37 15.16 1.96
C SER A 200 8.18 15.12 0.44
N LEU A 201 6.95 15.02 -0.05
CA LEU A 201 6.67 15.05 -1.48
C LEU A 201 6.87 16.47 -2.03
N THR A 202 7.43 16.59 -3.23
CA THR A 202 7.75 17.87 -3.87
C THR A 202 7.36 17.88 -5.35
N SER A 203 7.41 19.05 -6.00
CA SER A 203 7.04 19.19 -7.41
C SER A 203 7.99 18.54 -8.41
N LYS A 204 9.18 18.10 -7.96
CA LYS A 204 10.20 17.45 -8.80
C LYS A 204 10.79 16.24 -8.09
N LEU A 205 10.02 15.17 -8.01
CA LEU A 205 10.47 13.91 -7.43
C LEU A 205 11.22 13.05 -8.44
N LYS A 206 12.14 12.24 -7.91
CA LYS A 206 12.80 11.14 -8.62
C LYS A 206 12.38 9.82 -7.98
N PHE A 207 12.44 8.73 -8.73
CA PHE A 207 12.11 7.38 -8.23
C PHE A 207 12.82 7.02 -6.93
N ASN A 208 14.13 7.29 -6.82
CA ASN A 208 14.90 6.98 -5.61
C ASN A 208 14.35 7.71 -4.38
N THR A 209 14.06 9.01 -4.52
CA THR A 209 13.50 9.81 -3.42
C THR A 209 12.09 9.34 -3.07
N LEU A 210 11.27 8.96 -4.04
CA LEU A 210 9.94 8.43 -3.78
C LEU A 210 10.02 7.07 -3.06
N LEU A 211 10.93 6.17 -3.47
CA LEU A 211 11.22 4.91 -2.77
C LEU A 211 11.64 5.15 -1.32
N ASP A 212 12.50 6.14 -1.08
CA ASP A 212 12.92 6.51 0.28
C ASP A 212 11.72 7.01 1.11
N ILE A 213 10.86 7.87 0.54
CA ILE A 213 9.67 8.40 1.23
C ILE A 213 8.69 7.28 1.60
N ILE A 214 8.34 6.39 0.65
CA ILE A 214 7.38 5.31 0.94
C ILE A 214 7.94 4.30 1.94
N SER A 215 9.25 4.07 1.96
CA SER A 215 9.87 3.12 2.89
C SER A 215 9.81 3.61 4.34
N ASN A 216 9.73 4.93 4.55
CA ASN A 216 9.59 5.57 5.86
C ASN A 216 8.12 5.67 6.34
N ALA A 217 7.18 5.03 5.64
CA ALA A 217 5.78 4.97 6.06
C ALA A 217 5.63 4.20 7.39
N ALA A 218 4.75 4.67 8.27
CA ALA A 218 4.49 4.05 9.58
C ALA A 218 3.98 2.60 9.46
N GLU A 219 3.36 2.26 8.33
CA GLU A 219 2.93 0.90 7.98
C GLU A 219 4.06 -0.13 7.98
N TYR A 220 5.32 0.33 7.87
CA TYR A 220 6.53 -0.50 7.83
C TYR A 220 7.34 -0.48 9.12
N GLU A 221 6.91 0.27 10.14
CA GLU A 221 7.58 0.34 11.45
C GLU A 221 7.65 -1.04 12.13
N HIS A 222 6.72 -1.94 11.83
CA HIS A 222 6.63 -3.28 12.41
C HIS A 222 7.23 -4.40 11.53
N ILE A 223 8.01 -4.06 10.49
CA ILE A 223 8.72 -5.08 9.72
C ILE A 223 9.85 -5.64 10.61
N PRO A 224 9.85 -6.96 10.90
CA PRO A 224 10.77 -7.52 11.88
C PRO A 224 12.21 -7.42 11.39
N ILE A 225 13.15 -7.08 12.29
CA ILE A 225 14.59 -7.22 12.07
C ILE A 225 15.05 -8.50 12.75
N ARG A 226 15.73 -9.42 12.03
CA ARG A 226 16.21 -10.69 12.60
C ARG A 226 17.73 -10.75 12.85
N GLU A 227 18.17 -11.70 13.67
CA GLU A 227 19.55 -11.79 14.13
C GLU A 227 20.40 -12.19 12.93
N ASN A 228 21.51 -11.49 12.73
CA ASN A 228 22.40 -11.63 11.57
C ASN A 228 21.82 -11.13 10.24
N GLU A 229 20.61 -10.55 10.19
CA GLU A 229 20.10 -9.93 8.96
C GLU A 229 20.89 -8.68 8.58
N GLU A 230 21.45 -7.93 9.54
CA GLU A 230 22.20 -6.70 9.25
C GLU A 230 23.31 -6.92 8.21
N ASN A 231 24.09 -8.00 8.36
CA ASN A 231 25.16 -8.34 7.43
C ASN A 231 24.61 -8.73 6.04
N ILE A 232 23.48 -9.44 6.01
CA ILE A 232 22.82 -9.87 4.77
C ILE A 232 22.27 -8.64 4.03
N LEU A 233 21.57 -7.76 4.74
CA LEU A 233 21.05 -6.50 4.20
C LEU A 233 22.17 -5.60 3.71
N GLN A 234 23.29 -5.53 4.44
CA GLN A 234 24.48 -4.81 4.00
C GLN A 234 25.03 -5.39 2.69
N GLN A 235 25.15 -6.72 2.57
CA GLN A 235 25.61 -7.38 1.34
C GLN A 235 24.68 -7.08 0.16
N ILE A 236 23.36 -7.24 0.35
CA ILE A 236 22.36 -6.93 -0.68
C ILE A 236 22.49 -5.47 -1.11
N SER A 237 22.64 -4.54 -0.16
CA SER A 237 22.71 -3.10 -0.45
C SER A 237 23.87 -2.71 -1.39
N THR A 238 24.95 -3.51 -1.43
CA THR A 238 26.10 -3.24 -2.31
C THR A 238 25.77 -3.38 -3.79
N TYR A 239 24.78 -4.23 -4.12
CA TYR A 239 24.37 -4.52 -5.50
C TYR A 239 23.19 -3.67 -5.96
N LEU A 240 22.60 -2.86 -5.07
CA LEU A 240 21.42 -2.06 -5.38
C LEU A 240 21.76 -0.81 -6.18
N PRO A 241 20.87 -0.38 -7.10
CA PRO A 241 21.06 0.85 -7.88
C PRO A 241 21.14 2.12 -7.04
N ASN A 242 20.32 2.24 -5.99
CA ASN A 242 20.34 3.38 -5.07
C ASN A 242 21.08 3.00 -3.78
N LYS A 243 22.31 3.49 -3.64
CA LYS A 243 23.13 3.25 -2.45
C LYS A 243 22.64 4.10 -1.29
N LEU A 244 22.26 3.43 -0.20
CA LEU A 244 21.92 4.07 1.06
C LEU A 244 23.21 4.45 1.81
N THR A 245 23.37 5.72 2.18
CA THR A 245 24.55 6.21 2.89
C THR A 245 24.24 6.46 4.36
N ASN A 246 25.17 6.09 5.25
CA ASN A 246 25.07 6.32 6.71
C ASN A 246 23.78 5.78 7.36
N VAL A 247 23.27 4.65 6.87
CA VAL A 247 22.06 4.01 7.39
C VAL A 247 22.36 2.99 8.47
N LYS A 248 21.37 2.77 9.35
CA LYS A 248 21.39 1.67 10.32
C LYS A 248 20.64 0.49 9.73
N PHE A 249 21.30 -0.65 9.55
CA PHE A 249 20.67 -1.86 9.00
C PHE A 249 19.69 -2.53 9.98
N SER A 250 19.65 -2.07 11.24
CA SER A 250 18.64 -2.41 12.24
C SER A 250 17.36 -1.58 12.15
N ASP A 251 17.24 -0.66 11.19
CA ASP A 251 16.04 0.14 11.00
C ASP A 251 15.05 -0.58 10.04
N PRO A 252 13.80 -0.87 10.47
CA PRO A 252 12.75 -1.45 9.63
C PRO A 252 12.52 -0.70 8.30
N HIS A 253 12.65 0.62 8.30
CA HIS A 253 12.46 1.45 7.10
C HIS A 253 13.62 1.26 6.10
N VAL A 254 14.85 1.11 6.61
CA VAL A 254 16.04 0.80 5.78
C VAL A 254 15.92 -0.59 5.18
N LYS A 255 15.51 -1.58 5.98
CA LYS A 255 15.22 -2.94 5.49
C LYS A 255 14.16 -2.90 4.39
N THR A 256 13.06 -2.19 4.61
CA THR A 256 11.97 -2.05 3.64
C THR A 256 12.46 -1.47 2.31
N ASN A 257 13.28 -0.42 2.36
CA ASN A 257 13.87 0.19 1.17
C ASN A 257 14.74 -0.80 0.39
N ILE A 258 15.63 -1.53 1.09
CA ILE A 258 16.48 -2.57 0.50
C ILE A 258 15.63 -3.65 -0.17
N LEU A 259 14.57 -4.12 0.50
CA LEU A 259 13.66 -5.14 -0.03
C LEU A 259 12.93 -4.65 -1.29
N LEU A 260 12.41 -3.42 -1.30
CA LEU A 260 11.75 -2.84 -2.48
C LEU A 260 12.70 -2.74 -3.67
N GLN A 261 13.93 -2.27 -3.44
CA GLN A 261 14.94 -2.20 -4.51
C GLN A 261 15.38 -3.60 -4.99
N ALA A 262 15.51 -4.56 -4.08
CA ALA A 262 15.83 -5.95 -4.41
C ALA A 262 14.73 -6.58 -5.28
N HIS A 263 13.46 -6.29 -4.98
CA HIS A 263 12.30 -6.70 -5.78
C HIS A 263 12.35 -6.13 -7.20
N LEU A 264 12.53 -4.81 -7.34
CA LEU A 264 12.66 -4.14 -8.65
C LEU A 264 13.84 -4.70 -9.47
N SER A 265 14.90 -5.13 -8.76
CA SER A 265 16.10 -5.71 -9.36
C SER A 265 15.99 -7.23 -9.58
N ARG A 266 14.89 -7.87 -9.13
CA ARG A 266 14.67 -9.33 -9.13
C ARG A 266 15.83 -10.12 -8.51
N ILE A 267 16.39 -9.60 -7.40
CA ILE A 267 17.41 -10.31 -6.62
C ILE A 267 16.73 -11.45 -5.87
N GLU A 268 17.30 -12.65 -5.93
CA GLU A 268 16.82 -13.80 -5.16
C GLU A 268 17.12 -13.58 -3.67
N LEU A 269 16.07 -13.64 -2.85
CA LEU A 269 16.13 -13.46 -1.40
C LEU A 269 15.99 -14.79 -0.67
N SER A 270 16.45 -14.85 0.58
CA SER A 270 16.13 -15.97 1.47
C SER A 270 14.62 -16.06 1.69
N THR A 271 14.13 -17.24 2.06
CA THR A 271 12.69 -17.48 2.31
C THR A 271 12.10 -16.52 3.35
N GLU A 272 12.88 -16.16 4.38
CA GLU A 272 12.49 -15.24 5.44
C GLU A 272 12.35 -13.80 4.92
N LEU A 273 13.36 -13.30 4.20
CA LEU A 273 13.31 -11.96 3.59
C LEU A 273 12.25 -11.86 2.48
N GLN A 274 12.01 -12.95 1.74
CA GLN A 274 10.93 -13.00 0.75
C GLN A 274 9.54 -12.88 1.42
N LYS A 275 9.36 -13.48 2.60
CA LYS A 275 8.12 -13.34 3.37
C LYS A 275 7.91 -11.89 3.80
N ASP A 276 8.96 -11.22 4.26
CA ASP A 276 8.89 -9.81 4.64
C ASP A 276 8.63 -8.91 3.42
N LEU A 277 9.32 -9.18 2.30
CA LEU A 277 9.08 -8.48 1.03
C LEU A 277 7.62 -8.60 0.61
N ASN A 278 7.00 -9.78 0.71
CA ASN A 278 5.59 -9.95 0.38
C ASN A 278 4.69 -9.07 1.27
N GLN A 279 4.98 -8.94 2.56
CA GLN A 279 4.24 -8.04 3.45
C GLN A 279 4.41 -6.57 3.05
N VAL A 280 5.62 -6.20 2.63
CA VAL A 280 5.92 -4.85 2.13
C VAL A 280 5.13 -4.56 0.85
N LEU A 281 5.21 -5.44 -0.15
CA LEU A 281 4.58 -5.24 -1.46
C LEU A 281 3.05 -5.07 -1.39
N ILE A 282 2.38 -5.81 -0.50
CA ILE A 282 0.93 -5.72 -0.30
C ILE A 282 0.51 -4.30 0.13
N LYS A 283 1.32 -3.64 0.97
CA LYS A 283 1.03 -2.28 1.45
C LYS A 283 1.54 -1.21 0.49
N ALA A 284 2.56 -1.49 -0.31
CA ALA A 284 3.21 -0.51 -1.20
C ALA A 284 2.24 0.13 -2.21
N ILE A 285 1.31 -0.66 -2.77
CA ILE A 285 0.39 -0.16 -3.80
C ILE A 285 -0.53 0.94 -3.27
N ARG A 286 -1.16 0.74 -2.11
CA ARG A 286 -2.05 1.76 -1.51
C ARG A 286 -1.27 3.01 -1.09
N LEU A 287 -0.04 2.86 -0.61
CA LEU A 287 0.84 3.98 -0.27
C LEU A 287 1.19 4.81 -1.51
N LEU A 288 1.54 4.16 -2.62
CA LEU A 288 1.83 4.84 -3.89
C LEU A 288 0.60 5.54 -4.47
N GLN A 289 -0.57 4.92 -4.38
CA GLN A 289 -1.83 5.53 -4.80
C GLN A 289 -2.15 6.78 -3.96
N ALA A 290 -1.92 6.73 -2.64
CA ALA A 290 -2.02 7.91 -1.80
C ALA A 290 -0.99 9.00 -2.15
N CYS A 291 0.25 8.63 -2.51
CA CYS A 291 1.22 9.60 -3.03
C CYS A 291 0.70 10.28 -4.30
N VAL A 292 0.12 9.53 -5.24
CA VAL A 292 -0.50 10.10 -6.46
C VAL A 292 -1.58 11.12 -6.12
N ASP A 293 -2.45 10.82 -5.16
CA ASP A 293 -3.56 11.70 -4.78
C ASP A 293 -3.06 12.95 -4.02
N VAL A 294 -2.02 12.84 -3.20
CA VAL A 294 -1.36 14.00 -2.56
C VAL A 294 -0.66 14.88 -3.60
N LEU A 295 0.04 14.28 -4.56
CA LEU A 295 0.79 15.01 -5.60
C LEU A 295 -0.16 15.72 -6.58
N SER A 296 -1.25 15.06 -6.96
CA SER A 296 -2.27 15.64 -7.83
C SER A 296 -3.07 16.73 -7.13
N SER A 297 -3.39 16.59 -5.84
CA SER A 297 -4.01 17.66 -5.04
C SER A 297 -3.13 18.92 -4.95
N ASN A 298 -1.81 18.76 -5.00
CA ASN A 298 -0.85 19.87 -5.05
C ASN A 298 -0.58 20.38 -6.48
N GLY A 299 -1.17 19.77 -7.51
CA GLY A 299 -1.02 20.16 -8.91
C GLY A 299 0.35 19.82 -9.51
N TRP A 300 1.10 18.86 -8.99
CA TRP A 300 2.46 18.56 -9.46
C TRP A 300 2.49 17.39 -10.47
N LEU A 301 2.53 17.71 -11.77
CA LEU A 301 2.37 16.73 -12.85
C LEU A 301 3.48 15.66 -12.88
N SER A 302 4.75 16.07 -13.05
CA SER A 302 5.87 15.14 -13.21
C SER A 302 6.06 14.20 -12.03
N SER A 303 5.88 14.72 -10.81
CA SER A 303 5.92 13.90 -9.60
C SER A 303 4.76 12.90 -9.55
N ALA A 304 3.54 13.31 -9.91
CA ALA A 304 2.39 12.40 -9.95
C ALA A 304 2.61 11.27 -10.97
N LEU A 305 3.09 11.58 -12.18
CA LEU A 305 3.43 10.58 -13.19
C LEU A 305 4.53 9.63 -12.69
N THR A 306 5.56 10.15 -12.01
CA THR A 306 6.62 9.32 -11.39
C THR A 306 6.04 8.33 -10.37
N ALA A 307 5.03 8.72 -9.59
CA ALA A 307 4.37 7.83 -8.65
C ALA A 307 3.49 6.77 -9.33
N MET A 308 2.83 7.13 -10.44
CA MET A 308 2.08 6.18 -11.27
C MET A 308 3.01 5.12 -11.88
N GLU A 309 4.12 5.55 -12.50
CA GLU A 309 5.14 4.66 -13.06
C GLU A 309 5.76 3.74 -11.99
N LEU A 310 6.03 4.27 -10.79
CA LEU A 310 6.55 3.44 -9.69
C LEU A 310 5.55 2.34 -9.26
N THR A 311 4.24 2.61 -9.38
CA THR A 311 3.21 1.59 -9.11
C THR A 311 3.29 0.45 -10.13
N GLN A 312 3.51 0.76 -11.40
CA GLN A 312 3.73 -0.24 -12.45
C GLN A 312 5.03 -1.03 -12.20
N MET A 313 6.13 -0.33 -11.88
CA MET A 313 7.43 -0.92 -11.58
C MET A 313 7.36 -1.94 -10.43
N ILE A 314 6.67 -1.60 -9.34
CA ILE A 314 6.46 -2.49 -8.19
C ILE A 314 5.60 -3.71 -8.59
N THR A 315 4.60 -3.51 -9.43
CA THR A 315 3.73 -4.62 -9.89
C THR A 315 4.48 -5.62 -10.75
N GLN A 316 5.28 -5.13 -11.70
CA GLN A 316 6.01 -5.95 -12.67
C GLN A 316 7.44 -6.33 -12.24
N ALA A 317 7.85 -5.88 -11.05
CA ALA A 317 9.17 -6.11 -10.48
C ALA A 317 10.31 -5.72 -11.44
N MET A 318 10.30 -4.46 -11.89
CA MET A 318 11.30 -3.96 -12.84
C MET A 318 11.57 -2.47 -12.68
N TRP A 319 12.75 -2.04 -13.11
CA TRP A 319 13.12 -0.63 -13.11
C TRP A 319 12.58 0.09 -14.35
N ASN A 320 12.38 1.41 -14.26
CA ASN A 320 11.95 2.24 -15.39
C ASN A 320 12.91 2.23 -16.60
N LYS A 321 14.17 1.84 -16.40
CA LYS A 321 15.18 1.71 -17.46
C LYS A 321 15.27 0.32 -18.07
N ASP A 322 14.55 -0.65 -17.49
CA ASP A 322 14.52 -2.02 -18.02
C ASP A 322 13.66 -2.07 -19.29
N SER A 323 13.92 -3.06 -20.16
CA SER A 323 13.05 -3.32 -21.31
C SER A 323 11.66 -3.76 -20.86
N TYR A 324 10.60 -3.22 -21.49
CA TYR A 324 9.21 -3.64 -21.23
C TYR A 324 8.96 -5.13 -21.47
N LEU A 325 9.77 -5.77 -22.31
CA LEU A 325 9.72 -7.22 -22.54
C LEU A 325 10.06 -8.06 -21.30
N LYS A 326 10.71 -7.47 -20.29
CA LYS A 326 11.01 -8.13 -19.01
C LYS A 326 9.76 -8.53 -18.22
N GLN A 327 8.59 -7.97 -18.56
CA GLN A 327 7.29 -8.35 -18.00
C GLN A 327 6.85 -9.75 -18.41
N LEU A 328 7.28 -10.20 -19.60
CA LEU A 328 6.86 -11.49 -20.15
C LEU A 328 7.50 -12.65 -19.38
N PRO A 329 6.75 -13.76 -19.17
CA PRO A 329 7.28 -14.93 -18.50
C PRO A 329 8.45 -15.53 -19.29
N TYR A 330 9.45 -16.05 -18.59
CA TYR A 330 10.65 -16.68 -19.17
C TYR A 330 11.61 -15.76 -19.95
N PHE A 331 11.36 -14.46 -20.04
CA PHE A 331 12.26 -13.54 -20.73
C PHE A 331 13.55 -13.30 -19.93
N THR A 332 14.64 -13.92 -20.38
CA THR A 332 15.99 -13.71 -19.87
C THR A 332 16.66 -12.51 -20.53
N LYS A 333 17.79 -12.06 -19.98
CA LYS A 333 18.61 -10.98 -20.58
C LYS A 333 19.01 -11.31 -22.02
N ASP A 334 19.31 -12.58 -22.31
CA ASP A 334 19.70 -13.01 -23.66
C ASP A 334 18.54 -12.93 -24.66
N ILE A 335 17.33 -13.34 -24.26
CA ILE A 335 16.13 -13.23 -25.11
C ILE A 335 15.83 -11.75 -25.42
N ILE A 336 15.89 -10.90 -24.39
CA ILE A 336 15.67 -9.45 -24.54
C ILE A 336 16.72 -8.85 -25.50
N GLN A 337 17.99 -9.21 -25.36
CA GLN A 337 19.06 -8.74 -26.24
C GLN A 337 18.79 -9.12 -27.71
N ARG A 338 18.37 -10.37 -27.98
CA ARG A 338 17.98 -10.79 -29.33
C ARG A 338 16.78 -10.01 -29.88
N CYS A 339 15.80 -9.69 -29.02
CA CYS A 339 14.64 -8.88 -29.41
C CYS A 339 15.07 -7.47 -29.82
N ILE A 340 15.94 -6.84 -29.02
CA ILE A 340 16.49 -5.50 -29.31
C ILE A 340 17.27 -5.50 -30.64
N GLU A 341 18.08 -6.53 -30.90
CA GLU A 341 18.81 -6.68 -32.18
C GLU A 341 17.88 -6.77 -33.39
N LYS A 342 16.68 -7.36 -33.23
CA LYS A 342 15.61 -7.37 -34.23
C LYS A 342 14.69 -6.14 -34.19
N LYS A 343 15.01 -5.12 -33.39
CA LYS A 343 14.19 -3.89 -33.19
C LYS A 343 12.79 -4.15 -32.62
N ILE A 344 12.66 -5.18 -31.79
CA ILE A 344 11.46 -5.47 -31.02
C ILE A 344 11.68 -4.94 -29.61
N GLU A 345 11.12 -3.77 -29.32
CA GLU A 345 11.35 -3.06 -28.04
C GLU A 345 10.10 -3.07 -27.13
N THR A 346 8.90 -3.14 -27.72
CA THR A 346 7.63 -3.18 -27.01
C THR A 346 6.93 -4.53 -27.11
N ILE A 347 5.96 -4.76 -26.21
CA ILE A 347 5.11 -5.95 -26.24
C ILE A 347 4.24 -5.95 -27.50
N ASP A 348 3.75 -4.79 -27.93
CA ASP A 348 2.96 -4.65 -29.16
C ASP A 348 3.75 -5.09 -30.40
N ASN A 349 5.03 -4.69 -30.50
CA ASN A 349 5.89 -5.15 -31.60
C ASN A 349 6.00 -6.68 -31.61
N LEU A 350 6.10 -7.32 -30.44
CA LEU A 350 6.16 -8.79 -30.34
C LEU A 350 4.83 -9.45 -30.74
N ILE A 351 3.69 -8.81 -30.44
CA ILE A 351 2.35 -9.28 -30.81
C ILE A 351 2.15 -9.21 -32.33
N GLU A 352 2.64 -8.16 -32.98
CA GLU A 352 2.54 -7.96 -34.43
C GLU A 352 3.46 -8.89 -35.25
N MET A 353 4.46 -9.52 -34.62
CA MET A 353 5.37 -10.46 -35.30
C MET A 353 4.63 -11.67 -35.89
N GLN A 354 5.14 -12.17 -37.02
CA GLN A 354 4.70 -13.44 -37.57
C GLN A 354 5.09 -14.60 -36.63
N GLU A 355 4.21 -15.60 -36.51
CA GLU A 355 4.38 -16.70 -35.56
C GLU A 355 5.71 -17.45 -35.72
N ASN A 356 6.09 -17.77 -36.96
CA ASN A 356 7.35 -18.47 -37.27
C ASN A 356 8.58 -17.68 -36.81
N GLU A 357 8.60 -16.37 -37.06
CA GLU A 357 9.71 -15.49 -36.67
C GLU A 357 9.78 -15.33 -35.14
N ARG A 358 8.61 -15.29 -34.48
CA ARG A 358 8.51 -15.23 -33.02
C ARG A 358 9.08 -16.49 -32.37
N ILE A 359 8.69 -17.67 -32.87
CA ILE A 359 9.19 -18.96 -32.34
C ILE A 359 10.71 -19.04 -32.48
N GLU A 360 11.25 -18.69 -33.64
CA GLU A 360 12.69 -18.70 -33.91
C GLU A 360 13.46 -17.71 -33.02
N LEU A 361 12.88 -16.53 -32.77
CA LEU A 361 13.48 -15.49 -31.93
C LEU A 361 13.52 -15.89 -30.45
N LEU A 362 12.39 -16.38 -29.93
CA LEU A 362 12.22 -16.66 -28.50
C LEU A 362 12.95 -17.95 -28.10
N GLN A 363 12.96 -18.97 -28.97
CA GLN A 363 13.58 -20.28 -28.70
C GLN A 363 13.04 -20.95 -27.41
N LEU A 364 11.78 -20.67 -27.09
CA LEU A 364 11.07 -21.23 -25.95
C LEU A 364 10.33 -22.51 -26.35
N ASN A 365 10.04 -23.39 -25.38
CA ASN A 365 9.23 -24.57 -25.64
C ASN A 365 7.73 -24.22 -25.80
N THR A 366 6.92 -25.16 -26.30
CA THR A 366 5.49 -24.92 -26.58
C THR A 366 4.69 -24.45 -25.36
N SER A 367 4.99 -24.97 -24.16
CA SER A 367 4.30 -24.54 -22.93
C SER A 367 4.66 -23.10 -22.58
N GLN A 368 5.95 -22.76 -22.63
CA GLN A 368 6.44 -21.41 -22.36
C GLN A 368 5.91 -20.39 -23.38
N LEU A 369 5.84 -20.77 -24.67
CA LEU A 369 5.23 -19.94 -25.71
C LEU A 369 3.74 -19.72 -25.45
N SER A 370 3.02 -20.73 -24.96
CA SER A 370 1.62 -20.60 -24.56
C SER A 370 1.46 -19.60 -23.40
N ASP A 371 2.34 -19.63 -22.40
CA ASP A 371 2.30 -18.69 -21.27
C ASP A 371 2.63 -17.26 -21.71
N VAL A 372 3.57 -17.08 -22.65
CA VAL A 372 3.88 -15.79 -23.28
C VAL A 372 2.67 -15.28 -24.08
N ALA A 373 2.05 -16.13 -24.90
CA ALA A 373 0.85 -15.76 -25.65
C ALA A 373 -0.31 -15.39 -24.73
N HIS A 374 -0.48 -16.11 -23.62
CA HIS A 374 -1.47 -15.81 -22.59
C HIS A 374 -1.23 -14.43 -21.95
N PHE A 375 0.03 -14.08 -21.68
CA PHE A 375 0.38 -12.73 -21.24
C PHE A 375 0.01 -11.69 -22.29
N CYS A 376 0.44 -11.87 -23.54
CA CYS A 376 0.18 -10.94 -24.64
C CYS A 376 -1.31 -10.68 -24.87
N ASN A 377 -2.14 -11.72 -24.79
CA ASN A 377 -3.60 -11.58 -24.97
C ASN A 377 -4.25 -10.74 -23.86
N ARG A 378 -3.70 -10.77 -22.64
CA ARG A 378 -4.17 -9.98 -21.50
C ARG A 378 -3.52 -8.62 -21.36
N TYR A 379 -2.40 -8.40 -22.03
CA TYR A 379 -1.72 -7.10 -22.01
C TYR A 379 -2.68 -6.02 -22.54
N PRO A 380 -2.85 -4.88 -21.84
CA PRO A 380 -3.92 -3.94 -22.19
C PRO A 380 -3.76 -3.35 -23.58
N ASN A 381 -4.81 -3.48 -24.40
CA ASN A 381 -4.93 -2.78 -25.67
C ASN A 381 -6.20 -1.91 -25.64
N ILE A 382 -6.00 -0.60 -25.50
CA ILE A 382 -7.05 0.39 -25.27
C ILE A 382 -6.95 1.47 -26.32
N ASP A 383 -8.00 1.60 -27.12
CA ASP A 383 -8.18 2.72 -28.03
C ASP A 383 -8.69 3.94 -27.25
N VAL A 384 -7.97 5.06 -27.39
CA VAL A 384 -8.31 6.33 -26.75
C VAL A 384 -8.68 7.35 -27.82
N SER A 385 -9.87 7.95 -27.68
CA SER A 385 -10.26 9.13 -28.44
C SER A 385 -10.74 10.22 -27.50
N TYR A 386 -10.49 11.48 -27.85
CA TYR A 386 -10.92 12.61 -27.03
C TYR A 386 -11.50 13.73 -27.88
N GLU A 387 -12.42 14.48 -27.30
CA GLU A 387 -13.03 15.67 -27.88
C GLU A 387 -13.08 16.79 -26.85
N ILE A 388 -12.70 18.01 -27.27
CA ILE A 388 -12.78 19.21 -26.44
C ILE A 388 -14.14 19.85 -26.70
N LEU A 389 -14.97 19.88 -25.67
CA LEU A 389 -16.32 20.45 -25.79
C LEU A 389 -16.21 21.97 -25.91
N ASN A 390 -16.90 22.55 -26.90
CA ASN A 390 -16.91 23.99 -27.20
C ASN A 390 -15.53 24.61 -27.49
N ASN A 391 -14.64 23.86 -28.18
CA ASN A 391 -13.25 24.28 -28.46
C ASN A 391 -13.11 25.69 -29.09
N ASP A 392 -14.07 26.11 -29.92
CA ASP A 392 -13.99 27.39 -30.63
C ASP A 392 -14.29 28.62 -29.74
N ASN A 393 -14.96 28.41 -28.60
CA ASN A 393 -15.47 29.47 -27.72
C ASN A 393 -14.97 29.31 -26.27
N VAL A 394 -13.70 28.93 -26.08
CA VAL A 394 -13.12 28.86 -24.73
C VAL A 394 -12.73 30.25 -24.26
N ILE A 395 -13.40 30.72 -23.20
CA ILE A 395 -13.16 32.02 -22.59
C ILE A 395 -12.21 31.86 -21.39
N SER A 396 -11.35 32.83 -21.12
CA SER A 396 -10.54 32.86 -19.89
C SER A 396 -11.41 32.69 -18.63
N ASN A 397 -10.94 31.91 -17.66
CA ASN A 397 -11.69 31.53 -16.45
C ASN A 397 -13.01 30.78 -16.67
N SER A 398 -13.24 30.21 -17.86
CA SER A 398 -14.32 29.25 -18.07
C SER A 398 -13.84 27.82 -17.82
N THR A 399 -14.76 26.91 -17.53
CA THR A 399 -14.49 25.47 -17.42
C THR A 399 -14.34 24.85 -18.80
N VAL A 400 -13.16 24.30 -19.07
CA VAL A 400 -12.89 23.46 -20.24
C VAL A 400 -13.32 22.03 -19.90
N ASN A 401 -14.06 21.39 -20.80
CA ASN A 401 -14.47 20.00 -20.64
C ASN A 401 -13.88 19.16 -21.77
N ILE A 402 -13.12 18.12 -21.39
CA ILE A 402 -12.54 17.15 -22.31
C ILE A 402 -13.27 15.84 -22.11
N LYS A 403 -13.99 15.41 -23.14
CA LYS A 403 -14.67 14.12 -23.16
C LYS A 403 -13.74 13.09 -23.79
N VAL A 404 -13.39 12.07 -23.03
CA VAL A 404 -12.51 10.97 -23.42
C VAL A 404 -13.33 9.69 -23.52
N LYS A 405 -13.21 8.99 -24.64
CA LYS A 405 -13.77 7.67 -24.88
C LYS A 405 -12.64 6.65 -24.90
N LEU A 406 -12.79 5.63 -24.07
CA LEU A 406 -11.86 4.52 -23.93
C LEU A 406 -12.57 3.25 -24.38
N GLU A 407 -11.99 2.53 -25.32
CA GLU A 407 -12.52 1.27 -25.84
C GLU A 407 -11.45 0.19 -25.73
N ARG A 408 -11.76 -0.90 -25.01
CA ARG A 408 -10.85 -2.03 -24.90
C ARG A 408 -11.01 -2.93 -26.11
N VAL A 409 -9.90 -3.19 -26.81
CA VAL A 409 -9.87 -4.00 -28.04
C VAL A 409 -9.74 -5.49 -27.72
N ASN A 410 -9.03 -5.85 -26.65
CA ASN A 410 -8.83 -7.24 -26.24
C ASN A 410 -9.88 -7.73 -25.24
N GLU A 411 -10.02 -9.06 -25.12
CA GLU A 411 -10.93 -9.66 -24.14
C GLU A 411 -10.55 -9.25 -22.71
N ARG A 412 -11.55 -8.84 -21.92
CA ARG A 412 -11.33 -8.47 -20.53
C ARG A 412 -10.86 -9.68 -19.73
N SER A 413 -9.82 -9.48 -18.95
CA SER A 413 -9.38 -10.45 -17.95
C SER A 413 -9.80 -10.05 -16.55
N GLU A 414 -10.01 -11.05 -15.67
CA GLU A 414 -10.35 -10.81 -14.27
C GLU A 414 -9.17 -10.31 -13.42
N SER A 415 -7.93 -10.52 -13.87
CA SER A 415 -6.75 -10.18 -13.07
C SER A 415 -5.50 -9.94 -13.89
N VAL A 416 -4.70 -8.98 -13.43
CA VAL A 416 -3.35 -8.65 -13.92
C VAL A 416 -2.42 -9.86 -13.81
N ILE A 417 -1.62 -10.11 -14.85
CA ILE A 417 -0.53 -11.09 -14.80
C ILE A 417 0.71 -10.38 -14.24
N ALA A 418 0.99 -10.64 -12.96
CA ALA A 418 2.15 -10.14 -12.25
C ALA A 418 2.71 -11.26 -11.34
N PRO A 419 3.44 -12.25 -11.89
CA PRO A 419 3.81 -13.47 -11.16
C PRO A 419 4.75 -13.24 -9.97
N LEU A 420 5.43 -12.09 -9.94
CA LEU A 420 6.34 -11.68 -8.87
C LEU A 420 5.65 -10.82 -7.80
N PHE A 421 4.37 -10.50 -7.97
CA PHE A 421 3.59 -9.76 -6.98
C PHE A 421 2.74 -10.73 -6.15
N PRO A 422 2.69 -10.62 -4.81
CA PRO A 422 2.14 -11.65 -3.94
C PRO A 422 0.61 -11.79 -3.95
N GLN A 423 -0.12 -10.79 -4.48
CA GLN A 423 -1.58 -10.78 -4.51
C GLN A 423 -2.12 -10.61 -5.93
N LYS A 424 -3.33 -11.13 -6.18
CA LYS A 424 -4.05 -10.81 -7.40
C LYS A 424 -4.43 -9.33 -7.38
N ARG A 425 -4.26 -8.66 -8.52
CA ARG A 425 -4.65 -7.27 -8.71
C ARG A 425 -5.60 -7.15 -9.90
N GLU A 426 -6.48 -6.16 -9.81
CA GLU A 426 -7.26 -5.67 -10.96
C GLU A 426 -6.55 -4.47 -11.59
N GLU A 427 -6.81 -4.25 -12.88
CA GLU A 427 -6.25 -3.14 -13.64
C GLU A 427 -6.91 -1.81 -13.23
N GLY A 428 -6.11 -0.88 -12.74
CA GLY A 428 -6.47 0.51 -12.51
C GLY A 428 -5.78 1.44 -13.53
N TRP A 429 -6.44 2.54 -13.83
CA TRP A 429 -5.97 3.55 -14.77
C TRP A 429 -6.15 4.95 -14.20
N TRP A 430 -5.22 5.84 -14.52
CA TRP A 430 -5.36 7.27 -14.31
C TRP A 430 -5.47 7.97 -15.65
N LEU A 431 -6.50 8.79 -15.78
CA LEU A 431 -6.65 9.74 -16.88
C LEU A 431 -6.26 11.12 -16.34
N VAL A 432 -5.24 11.73 -16.92
CA VAL A 432 -4.63 12.98 -16.42
C VAL A 432 -4.57 14.00 -17.53
N VAL A 433 -4.94 15.24 -17.23
CA VAL A 433 -4.67 16.40 -18.10
C VAL A 433 -3.67 17.27 -17.40
N GLY A 434 -2.59 17.62 -18.10
CA GLY A 434 -1.54 18.45 -17.55
C GLY A 434 -0.90 19.37 -18.56
N ASP A 435 -0.27 20.41 -18.05
CA ASP A 435 0.64 21.28 -18.79
C ASP A 435 2.09 20.91 -18.44
N SER A 436 2.75 20.27 -19.40
CA SER A 436 4.14 19.84 -19.27
C SER A 436 5.14 20.99 -19.18
N THR A 437 4.81 22.18 -19.69
CA THR A 437 5.72 23.32 -19.75
C THR A 437 5.93 23.95 -18.38
N ILE A 438 4.84 24.09 -17.61
CA ILE A 438 4.84 24.62 -16.25
C ILE A 438 4.76 23.54 -15.17
N ASN A 439 4.75 22.26 -15.55
CA ASN A 439 4.69 21.11 -14.65
C ASN A 439 3.45 21.12 -13.74
N THR A 440 2.30 21.47 -14.31
CA THR A 440 1.04 21.60 -13.58
C THR A 440 0.06 20.50 -13.99
N LEU A 441 -0.44 19.77 -13.00
CA LEU A 441 -1.54 18.82 -13.16
C LEU A 441 -2.85 19.60 -13.05
N LEU A 442 -3.69 19.51 -14.08
CA LEU A 442 -4.92 20.30 -14.19
C LEU A 442 -6.16 19.50 -13.80
N SER A 443 -6.21 18.23 -14.22
CA SER A 443 -7.33 17.34 -13.93
C SER A 443 -6.83 15.90 -13.85
N ILE A 444 -7.41 15.10 -12.96
CA ILE A 444 -7.10 13.68 -12.81
C ILE A 444 -8.37 12.91 -12.48
N LYS A 445 -8.50 11.71 -13.04
CA LYS A 445 -9.53 10.75 -12.66
C LYS A 445 -8.97 9.34 -12.67
N ARG A 446 -9.20 8.63 -11.58
CA ARG A 446 -8.90 7.20 -11.47
C ARG A 446 -10.11 6.38 -11.92
N LEU A 447 -9.87 5.30 -12.66
CA LEU A 447 -10.93 4.43 -13.14
C LEU A 447 -10.46 3.00 -13.39
N THR A 448 -11.44 2.10 -13.55
CA THR A 448 -11.25 0.76 -14.10
C THR A 448 -11.91 0.73 -15.48
N ILE A 449 -11.16 0.34 -16.51
CA ILE A 449 -11.67 0.29 -17.89
C ILE A 449 -12.35 -1.05 -18.11
N GLN A 450 -13.63 -1.02 -18.46
CA GLN A 450 -14.42 -2.19 -18.83
C GLN A 450 -14.27 -2.46 -20.34
N GLU A 451 -15.36 -2.60 -21.08
CA GLU A 451 -15.33 -2.66 -22.56
C GLU A 451 -15.29 -1.26 -23.16
N ARG A 452 -16.17 -0.38 -22.69
CA ARG A 452 -16.27 1.01 -23.15
C ARG A 452 -16.53 1.93 -21.98
N ASN A 453 -15.77 3.01 -21.89
CA ASN A 453 -15.94 4.05 -20.88
C ASN A 453 -15.97 5.41 -21.56
N GLU A 454 -16.88 6.27 -21.12
CA GLU A 454 -16.92 7.68 -21.50
C GLU A 454 -16.75 8.53 -20.25
N ILE A 455 -15.76 9.43 -20.28
CA ILE A 455 -15.31 10.17 -19.11
C ILE A 455 -15.14 11.62 -19.51
N VAL A 456 -15.72 12.52 -18.73
CA VAL A 456 -15.44 13.96 -18.84
C VAL A 456 -14.43 14.34 -17.77
N LEU A 457 -13.36 14.97 -18.20
CA LEU A 457 -12.41 15.70 -17.36
C LEU A 457 -12.64 17.18 -17.55
N ASP A 458 -12.57 17.93 -16.46
CA ASP A 458 -12.74 19.37 -16.44
C ASP A 458 -11.59 20.08 -15.73
N PHE A 459 -11.29 21.28 -16.20
CA PHE A 459 -10.33 22.20 -15.56
C PHE A 459 -10.63 23.65 -15.96
N MET A 460 -10.04 24.60 -15.22
CA MET A 460 -10.23 26.03 -15.46
C MET A 460 -9.27 26.55 -16.54
N ALA A 461 -9.82 27.24 -17.54
CA ALA A 461 -9.05 27.90 -18.60
C ALA A 461 -8.18 29.04 -18.04
N PRO A 462 -6.86 29.07 -18.33
CA PRO A 462 -5.98 30.17 -17.93
C PRO A 462 -6.25 31.49 -18.70
N SER A 463 -5.31 32.43 -18.64
CA SER A 463 -5.36 33.71 -19.36
C SER A 463 -5.39 33.53 -20.88
N ASP A 464 -5.73 34.61 -21.60
CA ASP A 464 -5.83 34.58 -23.06
C ASP A 464 -4.53 34.14 -23.74
N GLY A 465 -4.69 33.45 -24.87
CA GLY A 465 -3.58 32.93 -25.66
C GLY A 465 -3.74 31.45 -26.01
N LYS A 466 -2.75 30.95 -26.76
CA LYS A 466 -2.66 29.53 -27.12
C LYS A 466 -1.92 28.78 -26.01
N HIS A 467 -2.55 27.73 -25.50
CA HIS A 467 -1.98 26.86 -24.47
C HIS A 467 -1.91 25.42 -24.97
N ASP A 468 -0.79 24.76 -24.71
CA ASP A 468 -0.52 23.40 -25.13
C ASP A 468 -0.60 22.46 -23.91
N TYR A 469 -1.43 21.43 -24.02
CA TYR A 469 -1.72 20.47 -22.96
C TYR A 469 -1.44 19.05 -23.43
N ILE A 470 -1.36 18.14 -22.47
CA ILE A 470 -1.18 16.72 -22.71
C ILE A 470 -2.23 15.94 -21.92
N LEU A 471 -2.93 15.05 -22.61
CA LEU A 471 -3.79 14.03 -22.03
C LEU A 471 -2.97 12.75 -21.87
N TYR A 472 -2.87 12.26 -20.64
CA TYR A 472 -2.19 11.02 -20.29
C TYR A 472 -3.22 9.96 -19.90
N LEU A 473 -3.02 8.74 -20.38
CA LEU A 473 -3.65 7.54 -19.85
C LEU A 473 -2.53 6.66 -19.27
N MET A 474 -2.50 6.52 -17.94
CA MET A 474 -1.45 5.81 -17.22
C MET A 474 -2.01 4.56 -16.54
N SER A 475 -1.36 3.42 -16.70
CA SER A 475 -1.70 2.18 -15.97
C SER A 475 -1.16 2.21 -14.54
N ASP A 476 -1.78 1.47 -13.62
CA ASP A 476 -1.23 1.19 -12.29
C ASP A 476 -0.58 -0.21 -12.18
N CYS A 477 -0.50 -0.95 -13.28
CA CYS A 477 -0.11 -2.37 -13.28
C CYS A 477 0.89 -2.76 -14.35
N TYR A 478 0.76 -2.28 -15.58
CA TYR A 478 1.62 -2.68 -16.70
C TYR A 478 2.47 -1.51 -17.16
N MET A 479 3.67 -1.80 -17.65
CA MET A 479 4.58 -0.81 -18.22
C MET A 479 4.53 -0.85 -19.74
N GLY A 480 4.58 0.31 -20.38
CA GLY A 480 4.61 0.43 -21.84
C GLY A 480 3.23 0.43 -22.52
N CYS A 481 2.14 0.56 -21.74
CA CYS A 481 0.77 0.73 -22.25
C CYS A 481 0.22 2.15 -21.97
N ASP A 482 1.09 3.06 -21.56
CA ASP A 482 0.74 4.44 -21.26
C ASP A 482 0.63 5.25 -22.56
N HIS A 483 -0.36 6.12 -22.64
CA HIS A 483 -0.62 6.93 -23.83
C HIS A 483 -0.50 8.43 -23.52
N GLU A 484 0.07 9.17 -24.46
CA GLU A 484 0.18 10.64 -24.39
C GLU A 484 -0.39 11.29 -25.65
N TYR A 485 -1.36 12.19 -25.49
CA TYR A 485 -1.96 12.94 -26.58
C TYR A 485 -1.79 14.44 -26.35
N LYS A 486 -0.98 15.08 -27.21
CA LYS A 486 -0.79 16.53 -27.18
C LYS A 486 -1.93 17.23 -27.89
N PHE A 487 -2.46 18.29 -27.30
CA PHE A 487 -3.48 19.14 -27.90
C PHE A 487 -3.26 20.61 -27.53
N SER A 488 -3.81 21.50 -28.34
CA SER A 488 -3.74 22.94 -28.10
C SER A 488 -5.14 23.52 -27.97
N ILE A 489 -5.33 24.45 -27.05
CA ILE A 489 -6.56 25.24 -26.92
C ILE A 489 -6.21 26.71 -27.10
N ASN A 490 -7.01 27.42 -27.89
CA ASN A 490 -6.90 28.87 -28.02
C ASN A 490 -7.94 29.54 -27.12
N ILE A 491 -7.48 30.24 -26.10
CA ILE A 491 -8.33 30.84 -25.08
C ILE A 491 -8.51 32.32 -25.40
N GLN A 492 -9.77 32.75 -25.48
CA GLN A 492 -10.15 34.11 -25.83
C GLN A 492 -10.46 34.94 -24.58
N ASN A 493 -10.03 36.20 -24.60
CA ASN A 493 -10.35 37.15 -23.54
C ASN A 493 -11.81 37.65 -23.72
N PRO A 494 -12.65 37.72 -22.67
CA PRO A 494 -14.05 38.10 -22.81
C PRO A 494 -14.26 39.51 -23.40
N ILE A 495 -13.25 40.39 -23.30
CA ILE A 495 -13.29 41.77 -23.82
C ILE A 495 -13.17 41.81 -25.35
N ASN A 496 -12.61 40.79 -25.99
CA ASN A 496 -12.43 40.74 -27.45
C ASN A 496 -13.64 40.12 -28.19
N MET A 497 -14.73 39.76 -27.49
CA MET A 497 -15.96 39.23 -28.09
C MET A 497 -17.04 40.30 -28.33
N THR A 498 -16.77 41.58 -28.03
CA THR A 498 -17.60 42.73 -28.43
C THR A 498 -17.02 43.37 -29.68
#